data_AF-A0A952NW03-F1
#
_entry.id   AF-A0A952NW03-F1
#
_cell.length_a   1.000
_cell.length_b   1.000
_cell.length_c   1.000
_cell.angle_alpha   90.00
_cell.angle_beta   90.00
_cell.angle_gamma   90.00
#
_symmetry.space_group_name_H-M   'P 1'
#
loop_
_entity.id
_entity.type
_entity.pdbx_description
1 polymer ?
#
loop_
_entity_poly.entity_id
_entity_poly.type
_entity_poly.pdbx_seq_one_letter_code
_entity_poly.pdbx_strand_id
1 'polypeptide(L)'
;MAFGEVILVYLEWGDRNREVALRTAIETTSRIFADIPLRIVIVDNKKICVPFDQAVVLEGDNSGREFSGWDVGIRHIFSRPAAATAVFVFANDTLAVNYGGGFLKMFRPSEIQKRVQAGWTCGYVDEYPSGVEFFGYSLRSWIRTNYFVMPAVTVRKLGRFSFEMDWSKVFGGESLFAREALVSPSLRAYLHEWLTGRVDPGYRLGATWHSAKPWTQENHENLRLKAQMILTELVLSQRIRKVSPGIFDVRTSLFRAGGLYYVAEALRVLRLARRLRAKFWRVGGESTK
;
A
#
# COMPACT_ATOMS: atom_id res chain seq x y z
N MET A 1 -1.57 5.27 26.66
CA MET A 1 -1.56 3.81 26.93
C MET A 1 -0.29 3.24 26.32
N ALA A 2 0.46 2.45 27.08
CA ALA A 2 1.59 1.69 26.55
C ALA A 2 1.07 0.55 25.66
N PHE A 3 1.83 0.19 24.63
CA PHE A 3 1.49 -0.93 23.75
C PHE A 3 1.83 -2.25 24.46
N GLY A 4 0.93 -3.24 24.42
CA GLY A 4 1.15 -4.54 25.07
C GLY A 4 2.14 -5.43 24.32
N GLU A 5 2.04 -5.47 22.99
CA GLU A 5 2.98 -6.13 22.08
C GLU A 5 2.93 -5.45 20.71
N VAL A 6 3.97 -5.67 19.90
CA VAL A 6 3.97 -5.36 18.47
C VAL A 6 3.94 -6.66 17.70
N ILE A 7 3.03 -6.77 16.73
CA ILE A 7 2.83 -7.96 15.93
C ILE A 7 3.17 -7.62 14.48
N LEU A 8 4.28 -8.16 14.00
CA LEU A 8 4.67 -8.10 12.60
C LEU A 8 3.99 -9.23 11.84
N VAL A 9 3.04 -8.88 10.98
CA VAL A 9 2.38 -9.77 10.02
C VAL A 9 3.11 -9.64 8.69
N TYR A 10 4.05 -10.54 8.45
CA TYR A 10 4.86 -10.57 7.25
C TYR A 10 4.27 -11.55 6.24
N LEU A 11 4.08 -11.10 5.00
CA LEU A 11 3.54 -11.90 3.92
C LEU A 11 4.62 -12.21 2.89
N GLU A 12 4.64 -13.43 2.40
CA GLU A 12 5.56 -13.86 1.35
C GLU A 12 4.90 -14.80 0.33
N TRP A 13 5.49 -14.89 -0.86
CA TRP A 13 5.23 -15.94 -1.83
C TRP A 13 6.41 -16.93 -1.85
N GLY A 14 6.41 -17.87 -0.89
CA GLY A 14 7.56 -18.70 -0.58
C GLY A 14 8.69 -17.92 0.09
N ASP A 15 9.75 -18.63 0.47
CA ASP A 15 10.81 -18.13 1.35
C ASP A 15 11.97 -17.43 0.64
N ARG A 16 11.94 -17.34 -0.71
CA ARG A 16 13.06 -16.86 -1.53
C ARG A 16 13.63 -15.51 -1.09
N ASN A 17 12.77 -14.59 -0.67
CA ASN A 17 13.17 -13.25 -0.25
C ASN A 17 13.09 -13.05 1.27
N ARG A 18 12.72 -14.12 2.02
CA ARG A 18 12.37 -14.04 3.44
C ARG A 18 13.49 -13.41 4.24
N GLU A 19 14.72 -13.91 4.12
CA GLU A 19 15.83 -13.44 4.94
C GLU A 19 16.02 -11.92 4.82
N VAL A 20 16.07 -11.39 3.60
CA VAL A 20 16.33 -9.96 3.36
C VAL A 20 15.13 -9.09 3.75
N ALA A 21 13.93 -9.42 3.28
CA ALA A 21 12.74 -8.61 3.52
C ALA A 21 12.27 -8.68 4.97
N LEU A 22 12.26 -9.86 5.58
CA LEU A 22 11.85 -10.03 6.97
C LEU A 22 12.84 -9.38 7.93
N ARG A 23 14.16 -9.55 7.73
CA ARG A 23 15.17 -8.84 8.53
C ARG A 23 14.97 -7.33 8.49
N THR A 24 14.76 -6.78 7.29
CA THR A 24 14.49 -5.35 7.10
C THR A 24 13.23 -4.89 7.84
N ALA A 25 12.16 -5.71 7.80
CA ALA A 25 10.92 -5.43 8.52
C ALA A 25 11.10 -5.51 10.04
N ILE A 26 11.83 -6.51 10.55
CA ILE A 26 12.16 -6.68 11.97
C ILE A 26 12.97 -5.49 12.47
N GLU A 27 14.09 -5.17 11.82
CA GLU A 27 14.97 -4.05 12.19
C GLU A 27 14.20 -2.72 12.24
N THR A 28 13.38 -2.47 11.22
CA THR A 28 12.55 -1.25 11.17
C THR A 28 11.54 -1.23 12.30
N THR A 29 10.89 -2.36 12.57
CA THR A 29 9.85 -2.48 13.60
C THR A 29 10.44 -2.32 15.01
N SER A 30 11.54 -3.03 15.31
CA SER A 30 12.24 -2.93 16.59
C SER A 30 12.81 -1.53 16.83
N ARG A 31 13.25 -0.83 15.77
CA ARG A 31 13.67 0.57 15.89
C ARG A 31 12.50 1.50 16.24
N ILE A 32 11.32 1.30 15.63
CA ILE A 32 10.14 2.13 15.89
C ILE A 32 9.56 1.86 17.27
N PHE A 33 9.55 0.59 17.69
CA PHE A 33 8.92 0.12 18.93
C PHE A 33 9.95 -0.52 19.86
N ALA A 34 11.02 0.24 20.13
CA ALA A 34 12.04 -0.17 21.09
C ALA A 34 11.40 -0.55 22.42
N ASP A 35 11.93 -1.61 23.04
CA ASP A 35 11.51 -2.13 24.35
C ASP A 35 10.07 -2.69 24.42
N ILE A 36 9.37 -2.80 23.28
CA ILE A 36 8.06 -3.46 23.22
C ILE A 36 8.26 -4.87 22.64
N PRO A 37 7.70 -5.92 23.28
CA PRO A 37 7.82 -7.28 22.78
C PRO A 37 7.35 -7.40 21.32
N LEU A 38 8.23 -7.90 20.46
CA LEU A 38 7.94 -8.16 19.05
C LEU A 38 7.55 -9.62 18.85
N ARG A 39 6.39 -9.82 18.24
CA ARG A 39 5.93 -11.12 17.74
C ARG A 39 5.89 -11.11 16.22
N ILE A 40 6.35 -12.20 15.62
CA ILE A 40 6.39 -12.35 14.17
C ILE A 40 5.41 -13.45 13.76
N VAL A 41 4.56 -13.12 12.80
CA VAL A 41 3.66 -14.05 12.11
C VAL A 41 3.98 -13.97 10.62
N ILE A 42 4.45 -15.05 10.05
CA ILE A 42 4.72 -15.18 8.62
C ILE A 42 3.53 -15.88 7.98
N VAL A 43 3.01 -15.33 6.89
CA VAL A 43 1.98 -15.97 6.08
C VAL A 43 2.56 -16.26 4.70
N ASP A 44 2.67 -17.55 4.36
CA ASP A 44 3.20 -18.00 3.09
C ASP A 44 2.07 -18.35 2.12
N ASN A 45 1.82 -17.46 1.16
CA ASN A 45 0.80 -17.64 0.13
C ASN A 45 1.16 -18.69 -0.92
N LYS A 46 2.41 -19.16 -0.96
CA LYS A 46 2.83 -20.30 -1.79
C LYS A 46 2.57 -21.64 -1.09
N LYS A 47 2.20 -21.62 0.21
CA LYS A 47 1.82 -22.79 1.01
C LYS A 47 2.95 -23.82 1.18
N ILE A 48 4.20 -23.36 1.23
CA ILE A 48 5.35 -24.23 1.54
C ILE A 48 5.56 -24.30 3.05
N CYS A 49 5.32 -23.19 3.76
CA CYS A 49 5.36 -23.13 5.22
C CYS A 49 6.69 -23.57 5.83
N VAL A 50 7.81 -23.15 5.23
CA VAL A 50 9.16 -23.44 5.77
C VAL A 50 9.26 -22.88 7.20
N PRO A 51 9.57 -23.71 8.22
CA PRO A 51 9.67 -23.27 9.61
C PRO A 51 10.65 -22.10 9.81
N PHE A 52 10.41 -21.30 10.85
CA PHE A 52 11.29 -20.20 11.23
C PHE A 52 11.22 -20.00 12.75
N ASP A 53 12.31 -20.29 13.47
CA ASP A 53 12.31 -20.44 14.94
C ASP A 53 11.76 -19.22 15.71
N GLN A 54 11.89 -18.02 15.13
CA GLN A 54 11.48 -16.76 15.76
C GLN A 54 10.06 -16.31 15.35
N ALA A 55 9.33 -17.11 14.56
CA ALA A 55 8.02 -16.75 14.05
C ALA A 55 7.04 -17.93 14.04
N VAL A 56 5.75 -17.59 14.10
CA VAL A 56 4.71 -18.54 13.68
C VAL A 56 4.59 -18.45 12.17
N VAL A 57 4.75 -19.57 11.47
CA VAL A 57 4.57 -19.67 10.02
C VAL A 57 3.22 -20.28 9.72
N LEU A 58 2.41 -19.58 8.94
CA LEU A 58 1.05 -19.98 8.58
C LEU A 58 0.97 -20.25 7.08
N GLU A 59 0.17 -21.27 6.73
CA GLU A 59 -0.28 -21.44 5.36
C GLU A 59 -1.20 -20.29 4.98
N GLY A 60 -0.86 -19.59 3.90
CA GLY A 60 -1.63 -18.47 3.41
C GLY A 60 -2.84 -18.83 2.55
N ASP A 61 -3.53 -17.79 2.12
CA ASP A 61 -4.58 -17.84 1.10
C ASP A 61 -4.24 -16.83 0.02
N ASN A 62 -4.23 -17.26 -1.23
CA ASN A 62 -3.91 -16.41 -2.38
C ASN A 62 -5.14 -16.10 -3.27
N SER A 63 -6.35 -16.46 -2.83
CA SER A 63 -7.61 -16.16 -3.53
C SER A 63 -7.82 -14.66 -3.78
N GLY A 64 -7.40 -13.83 -2.83
CA GLY A 64 -7.35 -12.36 -2.90
C GLY A 64 -5.91 -11.83 -2.94
N ARG A 65 -4.96 -12.62 -3.46
CA ARG A 65 -3.52 -12.30 -3.47
C ARG A 65 -2.97 -12.00 -2.09
N GLU A 66 -2.22 -10.91 -1.94
CA GLU A 66 -1.58 -10.57 -0.66
C GLU A 66 -2.58 -10.34 0.48
N PHE A 67 -3.75 -9.81 0.15
CA PHE A 67 -4.73 -9.38 1.14
C PHE A 67 -5.45 -10.54 1.82
N SER A 68 -5.69 -11.64 1.11
CA SER A 68 -6.26 -12.86 1.71
C SER A 68 -5.25 -13.56 2.63
N GLY A 69 -3.94 -13.46 2.34
CA GLY A 69 -2.90 -13.95 3.23
C GLY A 69 -2.88 -13.16 4.55
N TRP A 70 -2.93 -11.83 4.49
CA TRP A 70 -3.07 -11.03 5.71
C TRP A 70 -4.33 -11.36 6.51
N ASP A 71 -5.45 -11.69 5.86
CA ASP A 71 -6.66 -12.13 6.57
C ASP A 71 -6.44 -13.41 7.39
N VAL A 72 -5.66 -14.35 6.88
CA VAL A 72 -5.27 -15.56 7.63
C VAL A 72 -4.47 -15.17 8.87
N GLY A 73 -3.45 -14.33 8.71
CA GLY A 73 -2.62 -13.85 9.82
C GLY A 73 -3.43 -13.11 10.88
N ILE A 74 -4.29 -12.18 10.46
CA ILE A 74 -5.18 -11.40 11.33
C ILE A 74 -6.09 -12.33 12.14
N ARG A 75 -6.73 -13.31 11.49
CA ARG A 75 -7.62 -14.28 12.17
C ARG A 75 -6.87 -15.10 13.21
N HIS A 76 -5.68 -15.60 12.86
CA HIS A 76 -4.82 -16.33 13.78
C HIS A 76 -4.48 -15.47 15.01
N ILE A 77 -4.06 -14.23 14.80
CA ILE A 77 -3.64 -13.32 15.87
C ILE A 77 -4.79 -12.96 16.80
N PHE A 78 -5.97 -12.61 16.26
CA PHE A 78 -7.12 -12.21 17.08
C PHE A 78 -7.82 -13.36 17.81
N SER A 79 -7.39 -14.61 17.61
CA SER A 79 -7.77 -15.71 18.51
C SER A 79 -7.23 -15.52 19.94
N ARG A 80 -6.26 -14.61 20.14
CA ARG A 80 -5.65 -14.31 21.43
C ARG A 80 -6.18 -12.99 22.03
N PRO A 81 -6.61 -12.97 23.30
CA PRO A 81 -7.07 -11.74 23.97
C PRO A 81 -6.02 -10.61 23.98
N ALA A 82 -4.73 -10.94 24.15
CA ALA A 82 -3.64 -9.97 24.20
C ALA A 82 -3.53 -9.09 22.94
N ALA A 83 -3.95 -9.62 21.77
CA ALA A 83 -3.92 -8.89 20.51
C ALA A 83 -4.82 -7.64 20.51
N ALA A 84 -5.75 -7.52 21.47
CA ALA A 84 -6.66 -6.38 21.55
C ALA A 84 -5.97 -5.03 21.83
N THR A 85 -4.77 -5.05 22.42
CA THR A 85 -3.98 -3.86 22.77
C THR A 85 -2.70 -3.74 21.96
N ALA A 86 -2.52 -4.63 20.98
CA ALA A 86 -1.31 -4.70 20.17
C ALA A 86 -1.23 -3.58 19.13
N VAL A 87 -0.01 -3.35 18.63
CA VAL A 87 0.23 -2.64 17.38
C VAL A 87 0.53 -3.67 16.30
N PHE A 88 -0.12 -3.53 15.15
CA PHE A 88 0.12 -4.36 13.99
C PHE A 88 1.06 -3.64 13.03
N VAL A 89 2.09 -4.35 12.59
CA VAL A 89 2.93 -3.96 11.46
C VAL A 89 2.68 -4.95 10.35
N PHE A 90 2.27 -4.47 9.19
CA PHE A 90 2.08 -5.29 8.00
C PHE A 90 3.25 -5.04 7.04
N ALA A 91 3.82 -6.11 6.52
CA ALA A 91 4.91 -6.07 5.56
C ALA A 91 4.79 -7.20 4.56
N ASN A 92 5.41 -7.06 3.38
CA ASN A 92 5.50 -8.13 2.39
C ASN A 92 6.91 -8.25 1.77
N ASP A 93 7.13 -9.35 1.05
CA ASP A 93 8.38 -9.69 0.37
C ASP A 93 8.87 -8.64 -0.65
N THR A 94 8.00 -7.75 -1.12
CA THR A 94 8.38 -6.66 -2.03
C THR A 94 9.33 -5.64 -1.40
N LEU A 95 9.48 -5.66 -0.06
CA LEU A 95 10.48 -4.88 0.67
C LEU A 95 11.92 -5.20 0.23
N ALA A 96 12.24 -6.45 -0.10
CA ALA A 96 13.58 -6.83 -0.57
C ALA A 96 13.89 -6.34 -1.98
N VAL A 97 12.85 -6.12 -2.81
CA VAL A 97 13.03 -6.05 -4.27
C VAL A 97 12.92 -4.64 -4.82
N ASN A 98 11.97 -3.81 -4.34
CA ASN A 98 11.42 -2.77 -5.21
C ASN A 98 11.66 -1.31 -4.85
N TYR A 99 12.23 -0.95 -3.69
CA TYR A 99 12.28 0.47 -3.29
C TYR A 99 13.48 0.91 -2.46
N GLY A 100 14.38 -0.02 -2.12
CA GLY A 100 15.44 0.19 -1.14
C GLY A 100 14.90 0.49 0.27
N GLY A 101 15.68 0.21 1.30
CA GLY A 101 15.28 0.51 2.69
C GLY A 101 15.22 2.01 3.04
N GLY A 102 15.47 2.91 2.06
CA GLY A 102 15.58 4.35 2.30
C GLY A 102 14.32 4.99 2.86
N PHE A 103 13.14 4.58 2.39
CA PHE A 103 11.87 5.13 2.88
C PHE A 103 11.54 4.69 4.32
N LEU A 104 12.05 3.53 4.75
CA LEU A 104 11.83 3.03 6.12
C LEU A 104 12.45 3.94 7.17
N LYS A 105 13.52 4.67 6.81
CA LYS A 105 14.14 5.71 7.66
C LYS A 105 13.17 6.87 7.96
N MET A 106 12.10 7.02 7.19
CA MET A 106 11.08 8.06 7.41
C MET A 106 10.11 7.69 8.55
N PHE A 107 10.04 6.42 8.96
CA PHE A 107 9.26 6.01 10.13
C PHE A 107 10.01 6.38 11.40
N ARG A 108 9.72 7.56 11.96
CA ARG A 108 10.39 8.07 13.17
C ARG A 108 9.73 7.51 14.43
N PRO A 109 10.48 6.91 15.38
CA PRO A 109 9.89 6.16 16.49
C PRO A 109 8.84 6.94 17.27
N SER A 110 9.21 8.09 17.85
CA SER A 110 8.31 8.91 18.68
C SER A 110 7.07 9.40 17.94
N GLU A 111 7.19 9.75 16.67
CA GLU A 111 6.07 10.22 15.87
C GLU A 111 5.11 9.08 15.52
N ILE A 112 5.63 7.95 15.04
CA ILE A 112 4.80 6.79 14.69
C ILE A 112 4.09 6.26 15.95
N GLN A 113 4.82 6.10 17.06
CA GLN A 113 4.22 5.68 18.33
C GLN A 113 3.08 6.62 18.74
N LYS A 114 3.30 7.94 18.74
CA LYS A 114 2.27 8.94 19.11
C LYS A 114 1.04 8.87 18.18
N ARG A 115 1.26 8.73 16.88
CA ARG A 115 0.18 8.63 15.88
C ARG A 115 -0.65 7.37 16.05
N VAL A 116 0.02 6.22 16.21
CA VAL A 116 -0.62 4.92 16.44
C VAL A 116 -1.39 4.91 17.77
N GLN A 117 -0.84 5.48 18.84
CA GLN A 117 -1.56 5.68 20.12
C GLN A 117 -2.83 6.53 19.94
N ALA A 118 -2.78 7.52 19.05
CA ALA A 118 -3.92 8.35 18.69
C ALA A 118 -4.88 7.68 17.69
N GLY A 119 -4.70 6.40 17.36
CA GLY A 119 -5.60 5.65 16.47
C GLY A 119 -5.26 5.73 14.98
N TRP A 120 -4.21 6.46 14.59
CA TRP A 120 -3.85 6.66 13.18
C TRP A 120 -3.18 5.42 12.58
N THR A 121 -3.43 5.22 11.29
CA THR A 121 -2.64 4.30 10.47
C THR A 121 -1.45 5.05 9.89
N CYS A 122 -0.24 4.47 9.96
CA CYS A 122 0.97 5.12 9.49
C CYS A 122 1.61 4.32 8.36
N GLY A 123 1.97 4.99 7.27
CA GLY A 123 2.69 4.36 6.17
C GLY A 123 3.15 5.36 5.13
N TYR A 124 3.79 4.85 4.09
CA TYR A 124 4.08 5.68 2.92
C TYR A 124 2.81 5.85 2.11
N VAL A 125 2.47 7.09 1.75
CA VAL A 125 1.26 7.39 0.98
C VAL A 125 1.63 7.76 -0.46
N ASP A 126 1.10 7.06 -1.45
CA ASP A 126 1.20 7.50 -2.85
C ASP A 126 0.03 8.40 -3.21
N GLU A 127 0.21 9.24 -4.24
CA GLU A 127 -0.81 10.18 -4.70
C GLU A 127 -0.94 10.18 -6.21
N TYR A 128 -2.18 10.23 -6.70
CA TYR A 128 -2.48 10.55 -8.08
C TYR A 128 -2.31 12.05 -8.35
N PRO A 129 -1.87 12.44 -9.57
CA PRO A 129 -1.80 13.85 -9.96
C PRO A 129 -3.14 14.58 -9.80
N SER A 130 -4.23 13.91 -10.20
CA SER A 130 -5.63 14.34 -10.06
C SER A 130 -6.43 13.33 -9.22
N GLY A 131 -7.58 13.75 -8.70
CA GLY A 131 -8.52 12.80 -8.09
C GLY A 131 -8.97 11.75 -9.12
N VAL A 132 -9.18 10.53 -8.66
CA VAL A 132 -9.74 9.42 -9.44
C VAL A 132 -10.98 8.90 -8.74
N GLU A 133 -11.87 8.28 -9.51
CA GLU A 133 -13.03 7.59 -8.96
C GLU A 133 -12.97 6.09 -9.26
N PHE A 134 -13.39 5.29 -8.28
CA PHE A 134 -13.52 3.84 -8.40
C PHE A 134 -14.64 3.37 -7.48
N PHE A 135 -15.56 2.54 -7.98
CA PHE A 135 -16.73 2.05 -7.22
C PHE A 135 -17.54 3.16 -6.50
N GLY A 136 -17.66 4.33 -7.13
CA GLY A 136 -18.35 5.50 -6.55
C GLY A 136 -17.56 6.25 -5.45
N TYR A 137 -16.32 5.84 -5.17
CA TYR A 137 -15.44 6.52 -4.23
C TYR A 137 -14.47 7.45 -4.95
N SER A 138 -14.37 8.68 -4.47
CA SER A 138 -13.31 9.60 -4.88
C SER A 138 -12.07 9.42 -4.00
N LEU A 139 -10.92 9.27 -4.64
CA LEU A 139 -9.63 9.07 -4.01
C LEU A 139 -8.59 9.90 -4.73
N ARG A 140 -7.64 10.45 -3.96
CA ARG A 140 -6.40 10.98 -4.52
C ARG A 140 -5.16 10.26 -4.04
N SER A 141 -5.20 9.63 -2.88
CA SER A 141 -4.01 9.06 -2.26
C SER A 141 -4.30 7.80 -1.46
N TRP A 142 -3.38 6.84 -1.53
CA TRP A 142 -3.49 5.52 -0.95
C TRP A 142 -2.24 5.17 -0.15
N ILE A 143 -2.38 4.30 0.84
CA ILE A 143 -1.23 3.77 1.58
C ILE A 143 -0.59 2.65 0.78
N ARG A 144 0.74 2.64 0.75
CA ARG A 144 1.49 1.52 0.19
C ARG A 144 1.47 0.32 1.12
N THR A 145 1.15 -0.84 0.59
CA THR A 145 0.95 -2.07 1.38
C THR A 145 2.23 -2.85 1.67
N ASN A 146 3.40 -2.38 1.20
CA ASN A 146 4.67 -3.07 1.43
C ASN A 146 5.22 -2.90 2.86
N TYR A 147 4.90 -1.81 3.55
CA TYR A 147 5.16 -1.64 4.99
C TYR A 147 4.26 -0.56 5.59
N PHE A 148 3.41 -0.91 6.55
CA PHE A 148 2.55 0.03 7.27
C PHE A 148 2.20 -0.44 8.67
N VAL A 149 1.74 0.50 9.50
CA VAL A 149 1.52 0.29 10.94
C VAL A 149 0.10 0.72 11.33
N MET A 150 -0.59 -0.11 12.10
CA MET A 150 -1.97 0.13 12.54
C MET A 150 -2.17 -0.27 14.00
N PRO A 151 -2.98 0.45 14.78
CA PRO A 151 -3.39 -0.02 16.09
C PRO A 151 -4.44 -1.14 15.95
N ALA A 152 -4.44 -2.10 16.88
CA ALA A 152 -5.37 -3.24 16.88
C ALA A 152 -6.85 -2.84 16.70
N VAL A 153 -7.26 -1.71 17.29
CA VAL A 153 -8.63 -1.18 17.16
C VAL A 153 -9.00 -0.91 15.71
N THR A 154 -8.08 -0.41 14.88
CA THR A 154 -8.34 -0.14 13.48
C THR A 154 -8.39 -1.43 12.68
N VAL A 155 -7.47 -2.37 12.93
CA VAL A 155 -7.48 -3.68 12.27
C VAL A 155 -8.79 -4.42 12.55
N ARG A 156 -9.26 -4.41 13.81
CA ARG A 156 -10.54 -5.01 14.19
C ARG A 156 -11.74 -4.36 13.49
N LYS A 157 -11.78 -3.02 13.42
CA LYS A 157 -12.87 -2.29 12.74
C LYS A 157 -12.87 -2.53 11.23
N LEU A 158 -11.70 -2.72 10.60
CA LEU A 158 -11.62 -3.08 9.19
C LEU A 158 -12.20 -4.47 8.95
N GLY A 159 -11.91 -5.43 9.83
CA GLY A 159 -12.18 -6.84 9.57
C GLY A 159 -11.23 -7.38 8.50
N ARG A 160 -11.76 -7.83 7.36
CA ARG A 160 -10.96 -8.42 6.27
C ARG A 160 -10.25 -7.37 5.43
N PHE A 161 -9.00 -7.58 5.04
CA PHE A 161 -8.24 -6.75 4.12
C PHE A 161 -8.52 -7.13 2.66
N SER A 162 -8.81 -8.41 2.39
CA SER A 162 -9.25 -8.82 1.07
C SER A 162 -10.55 -8.11 0.66
N PHE A 163 -10.68 -7.91 -0.65
CA PHE A 163 -11.87 -7.32 -1.26
C PHE A 163 -12.41 -8.29 -2.30
N GLU A 164 -13.62 -8.79 -2.06
CA GLU A 164 -14.31 -9.71 -2.95
C GLU A 164 -15.29 -8.92 -3.81
N MET A 165 -15.17 -9.06 -5.13
CA MET A 165 -16.15 -8.56 -6.08
C MET A 165 -16.11 -9.36 -7.37
N ASP A 166 -17.14 -9.19 -8.19
CA ASP A 166 -17.13 -9.66 -9.56
C ASP A 166 -16.22 -8.79 -10.43
N TRP A 167 -14.96 -9.23 -10.57
CA TRP A 167 -13.94 -8.52 -11.35
C TRP A 167 -14.22 -8.50 -12.86
N SER A 168 -15.17 -9.30 -13.36
CA SER A 168 -15.60 -9.21 -14.77
C SER A 168 -16.32 -7.88 -15.08
N LYS A 169 -16.82 -7.19 -14.04
CA LYS A 169 -17.40 -5.84 -14.15
C LYS A 169 -16.35 -4.72 -14.26
N VAL A 170 -15.07 -5.06 -14.10
CA VAL A 170 -13.95 -4.10 -14.16
C VAL A 170 -13.06 -4.41 -15.35
N PHE A 171 -12.68 -5.67 -15.52
CA PHE A 171 -11.72 -6.10 -16.54
C PHE A 171 -12.41 -6.69 -17.76
N GLY A 172 -11.87 -6.41 -18.93
CA GLY A 172 -12.33 -6.95 -20.21
C GLY A 172 -11.61 -8.25 -20.56
N GLY A 173 -12.07 -8.91 -21.63
CA GLY A 173 -11.37 -10.03 -22.25
C GLY A 173 -10.27 -9.57 -23.21
N GLU A 174 -10.67 -8.84 -24.26
CA GLU A 174 -9.75 -8.34 -25.30
C GLU A 174 -8.98 -7.08 -24.89
N SER A 175 -9.54 -6.28 -23.98
CA SER A 175 -8.94 -5.08 -23.41
C SER A 175 -8.75 -5.23 -21.91
N LEU A 176 -7.80 -4.48 -21.32
CA LEU A 176 -7.57 -4.48 -19.87
C LEU A 176 -8.88 -4.19 -19.11
N PHE A 177 -9.62 -3.14 -19.50
CA PHE A 177 -10.88 -2.77 -18.85
C PHE A 177 -12.09 -3.14 -19.68
N ALA A 178 -13.20 -3.46 -19.00
CA ALA A 178 -14.51 -3.57 -19.62
C ALA A 178 -14.98 -2.20 -20.16
N ARG A 179 -15.86 -2.22 -21.17
CA ARG A 179 -16.40 -1.00 -21.81
C ARG A 179 -17.04 -0.06 -20.77
N GLU A 180 -17.87 -0.63 -19.91
CA GLU A 180 -18.59 0.05 -18.81
C GLU A 180 -17.98 -0.29 -17.45
N ALA A 181 -16.64 -0.34 -17.39
CA ALA A 181 -15.96 -0.66 -16.14
C ALA A 181 -16.33 0.31 -15.01
N LEU A 182 -16.50 -0.22 -13.79
CA LEU A 182 -16.83 0.55 -12.58
C LEU A 182 -15.68 1.42 -12.03
N VAL A 183 -14.80 1.89 -12.91
CA VAL A 183 -13.64 2.73 -12.62
C VAL A 183 -13.63 3.92 -13.57
N SER A 184 -13.25 5.10 -13.06
CA SER A 184 -13.22 6.33 -13.85
C SER A 184 -12.31 6.22 -15.08
N PRO A 185 -12.61 6.95 -16.16
CA PRO A 185 -11.72 7.05 -17.33
C PRO A 185 -10.28 7.42 -16.97
N SER A 186 -10.08 8.32 -16.00
CA SER A 186 -8.75 8.72 -15.53
C SER A 186 -7.99 7.59 -14.84
N LEU A 187 -8.67 6.76 -14.04
CA LEU A 187 -8.03 5.61 -13.40
C LEU A 187 -7.68 4.53 -14.42
N ARG A 188 -8.55 4.31 -15.42
CA ARG A 188 -8.26 3.40 -16.52
C ARG A 188 -7.01 3.82 -17.28
N ALA A 189 -6.93 5.10 -17.67
CA ALA A 189 -5.77 5.64 -18.37
C ALA A 189 -4.49 5.54 -17.54
N TYR A 190 -4.56 5.86 -16.24
CA TYR A 190 -3.45 5.67 -15.31
C TYR A 190 -2.97 4.22 -15.31
N LEU A 191 -3.87 3.27 -15.08
CA LEU A 191 -3.51 1.86 -14.93
C LEU A 191 -2.99 1.28 -16.25
N HIS A 192 -3.56 1.71 -17.38
CA HIS A 192 -3.11 1.29 -18.69
C HIS A 192 -1.66 1.74 -18.96
N GLU A 193 -1.34 3.03 -18.75
CA GLU A 193 0.04 3.54 -18.89
C GLU A 193 0.98 2.90 -17.87
N TRP A 194 0.58 2.83 -16.61
CA TRP A 194 1.40 2.27 -15.54
C TRP A 194 1.77 0.80 -15.77
N LEU A 195 0.80 -0.02 -16.20
CA LEU A 195 0.97 -1.47 -16.35
C LEU A 195 1.54 -1.88 -17.70
N THR A 196 1.28 -1.10 -18.76
CA THR A 196 1.65 -1.50 -20.12
C THR A 196 2.70 -0.60 -20.78
N GLY A 197 2.97 0.57 -20.19
CA GLY A 197 3.78 1.62 -20.82
C GLY A 197 3.08 2.34 -21.97
N ARG A 198 1.87 1.92 -22.35
CA ARG A 198 1.10 2.55 -23.42
C ARG A 198 0.42 3.81 -22.90
N VAL A 199 0.79 4.93 -23.50
CA VAL A 199 0.20 6.24 -23.21
C VAL A 199 -1.16 6.34 -23.91
N ASP A 200 -2.21 6.68 -23.15
CA ASP A 200 -3.52 6.96 -23.72
C ASP A 200 -3.60 8.41 -24.23
N PRO A 201 -4.23 8.68 -25.40
CA PRO A 201 -4.33 10.04 -25.92
C PRO A 201 -4.91 11.03 -24.90
N GLY A 202 -4.19 12.12 -24.64
CA GLY A 202 -4.60 13.15 -23.68
C GLY A 202 -4.27 12.86 -22.21
N TYR A 203 -3.63 11.73 -21.90
CA TYR A 203 -3.18 11.38 -20.56
C TYR A 203 -1.69 11.00 -20.57
N ARG A 204 -0.90 11.54 -19.64
CA ARG A 204 0.51 11.14 -19.47
C ARG A 204 0.91 11.19 -18.00
N LEU A 205 1.20 10.04 -17.43
CA LEU A 205 1.76 9.88 -16.10
C LEU A 205 3.26 10.20 -16.10
N GLY A 206 3.97 9.77 -17.14
CA GLY A 206 5.42 9.95 -17.26
C GLY A 206 6.23 8.99 -16.39
N ALA A 207 5.61 7.90 -15.91
CA ALA A 207 6.24 6.83 -15.16
C ALA A 207 5.54 5.50 -15.46
N THR A 208 6.30 4.40 -15.46
CA THR A 208 5.80 3.05 -15.70
C THR A 208 6.25 2.12 -14.58
N TRP A 209 5.48 1.06 -14.34
CA TRP A 209 5.93 -0.01 -13.46
C TRP A 209 7.20 -0.66 -14.03
N HIS A 210 8.15 -1.05 -13.18
CA HIS A 210 9.40 -1.70 -13.62
C HIS A 210 9.17 -3.03 -14.36
N SER A 211 8.02 -3.68 -14.11
CA SER A 211 7.59 -4.90 -14.81
C SER A 211 6.47 -4.63 -15.81
N ALA A 212 6.33 -3.40 -16.29
CA ALA A 212 5.35 -3.07 -17.31
C ALA A 212 5.60 -3.91 -18.58
N LYS A 213 4.51 -4.42 -19.17
CA LYS A 213 4.55 -5.25 -20.37
C LYS A 213 3.40 -4.92 -21.31
N PRO A 214 3.56 -5.03 -22.63
CA PRO A 214 2.45 -4.87 -23.56
C PRO A 214 1.27 -5.79 -23.22
N TRP A 215 0.05 -5.31 -23.45
CA TRP A 215 -1.16 -6.13 -23.31
C TRP A 215 -1.22 -7.15 -24.45
N THR A 216 -0.84 -8.40 -24.16
CA THR A 216 -0.86 -9.55 -25.07
C THR A 216 -1.52 -10.75 -24.40
N GLN A 217 -1.91 -11.76 -25.17
CA GLN A 217 -2.48 -13.00 -24.63
C GLN A 217 -1.55 -13.69 -23.61
N GLU A 218 -0.24 -13.56 -23.75
CA GLU A 218 0.73 -14.09 -22.80
C GLU A 218 0.72 -13.33 -21.45
N ASN A 219 0.53 -12.01 -21.48
CA ASN A 219 0.69 -11.15 -20.31
C ASN A 219 -0.63 -10.71 -19.67
N HIS A 220 -1.76 -10.86 -20.36
CA HIS A 220 -3.04 -10.26 -19.98
C HIS A 220 -3.50 -10.63 -18.56
N GLU A 221 -3.35 -11.89 -18.17
CA GLU A 221 -3.77 -12.38 -16.87
C GLU A 221 -2.91 -11.79 -15.77
N ASN A 222 -1.58 -11.79 -15.93
CA ASN A 222 -0.66 -11.19 -14.97
C ASN A 222 -0.92 -9.69 -14.78
N LEU A 223 -1.18 -8.95 -15.87
CA LEU A 223 -1.51 -7.53 -15.83
C LEU A 223 -2.87 -7.29 -15.16
N ARG A 224 -3.88 -8.12 -15.45
CA ARG A 224 -5.20 -8.11 -14.81
C ARG A 224 -5.07 -8.31 -13.30
N LEU A 225 -4.33 -9.32 -12.88
CA LEU A 225 -4.08 -9.62 -11.47
C LEU A 225 -3.32 -8.49 -10.77
N LYS A 226 -2.35 -7.87 -11.45
CA LYS A 226 -1.65 -6.70 -10.90
C LYS A 226 -2.59 -5.51 -10.74
N ALA A 227 -3.46 -5.26 -11.71
CA ALA A 227 -4.48 -4.22 -11.62
C ALA A 227 -5.46 -4.50 -10.47
N GLN A 228 -5.91 -5.75 -10.30
CA GLN A 228 -6.74 -6.17 -9.16
C GLN A 228 -6.06 -5.84 -7.83
N MET A 229 -4.77 -6.17 -7.66
CA MET A 229 -4.03 -5.86 -6.43
C MET A 229 -3.97 -4.35 -6.17
N ILE A 230 -3.72 -3.54 -7.19
CA ILE A 230 -3.72 -2.07 -7.06
C ILE A 230 -5.10 -1.59 -6.62
N LEU A 231 -6.18 -2.05 -7.27
CA LEU A 231 -7.54 -1.65 -6.91
C LEU A 231 -7.92 -2.08 -5.48
N THR A 232 -7.50 -3.26 -5.04
CA THR A 232 -7.70 -3.72 -3.66
C THR A 232 -6.93 -2.85 -2.66
N GLU A 233 -5.71 -2.42 -2.97
CA GLU A 233 -4.94 -1.45 -2.17
C GLU A 233 -5.67 -0.09 -2.05
N LEU A 234 -6.29 0.37 -3.13
CA LEU A 234 -7.12 1.59 -3.11
C LEU A 234 -8.35 1.42 -2.21
N VAL A 235 -9.05 0.28 -2.32
CA VAL A 235 -10.22 -0.06 -1.48
C VAL A 235 -9.82 -0.12 -0.01
N LEU A 236 -8.71 -0.80 0.31
CA LEU A 236 -8.19 -0.90 1.67
C LEU A 236 -7.91 0.49 2.25
N SER A 237 -7.24 1.35 1.48
CA SER A 237 -6.94 2.73 1.88
C SER A 237 -8.21 3.53 2.19
N GLN A 238 -9.26 3.39 1.37
CA GLN A 238 -10.54 4.05 1.63
C GLN A 238 -11.22 3.51 2.88
N ARG A 239 -11.20 2.19 3.09
CA ARG A 239 -11.77 1.59 4.29
C ARG A 239 -11.02 2.02 5.54
N ILE A 240 -9.69 2.14 5.50
CA ILE A 240 -8.88 2.68 6.60
C ILE A 240 -9.38 4.07 6.99
N ARG A 241 -9.55 4.97 6.01
CA ARG A 241 -10.04 6.34 6.24
C ARG A 241 -11.42 6.42 6.87
N LYS A 242 -12.26 5.39 6.70
CA LYS A 242 -13.59 5.33 7.32
C LYS A 242 -13.56 4.87 8.78
N VAL A 243 -12.53 4.13 9.20
CA VAL A 243 -12.48 3.51 10.54
C VAL A 243 -11.36 4.02 11.45
N SER A 244 -10.40 4.77 10.90
CA SER A 244 -9.33 5.45 11.64
C SER A 244 -9.49 6.97 11.55
N PRO A 245 -8.83 7.75 12.43
CA PRO A 245 -8.74 9.21 12.28
C PRO A 245 -8.09 9.65 10.96
N GLY A 246 -7.34 8.77 10.32
CA GLY A 246 -6.70 9.02 9.04
C GLY A 246 -5.48 8.14 8.78
N ILE A 247 -4.87 8.38 7.63
CA ILE A 247 -3.57 7.80 7.24
C ILE A 247 -2.52 8.90 7.38
N PHE A 248 -1.54 8.67 8.24
CA PHE A 248 -0.37 9.51 8.40
C PHE A 248 0.70 9.12 7.37
N ASP A 249 1.02 10.05 6.48
CA ASP A 249 2.11 9.91 5.50
C ASP A 249 3.46 10.18 6.18
N VAL A 250 4.30 9.15 6.27
CA VAL A 250 5.63 9.26 6.90
C VAL A 250 6.54 10.30 6.22
N ARG A 251 6.23 10.74 4.99
CA ARG A 251 6.98 11.80 4.32
C ARG A 251 6.72 13.19 4.90
N THR A 252 5.56 13.43 5.50
CA THR A 252 5.13 14.76 5.98
C THR A 252 5.56 15.06 7.42
N SER A 253 6.43 14.21 7.98
CA SER A 253 7.01 14.39 9.31
C SER A 253 7.55 15.80 9.54
N LEU A 254 7.12 16.41 10.66
CA LEU A 254 7.37 17.81 11.00
C LEU A 254 8.86 18.18 11.14
N PHE A 255 9.75 17.23 11.43
CA PHE A 255 11.19 17.50 11.62
C PHE A 255 12.03 17.31 10.36
N ARG A 256 11.46 17.47 9.16
CA ARG A 256 12.23 17.81 7.96
C ARG A 256 12.09 19.33 7.74
N ALA A 257 12.70 19.88 6.67
CA ALA A 257 12.21 21.10 6.04
C ALA A 257 10.67 21.09 5.77
N GLY A 258 10.03 19.94 5.99
CA GLY A 258 8.64 19.65 6.32
C GLY A 258 7.87 20.62 7.22
N GLY A 259 8.48 21.42 8.09
CA GLY A 259 7.77 22.51 8.76
C GLY A 259 7.21 23.53 7.76
N LEU A 260 8.04 23.92 6.78
CA LEU A 260 7.64 24.74 5.63
C LEU A 260 6.76 23.96 4.65
N TYR A 261 6.92 22.64 4.51
CA TYR A 261 6.06 21.81 3.65
C TYR A 261 4.64 21.67 4.23
N TYR A 262 4.51 21.47 5.54
CA TYR A 262 3.26 21.38 6.28
C TYR A 262 2.54 22.73 6.24
N VAL A 263 3.28 23.83 6.46
CA VAL A 263 2.78 25.19 6.27
C VAL A 263 2.39 25.45 4.81
N ALA A 264 3.19 25.04 3.82
CA ALA A 264 2.88 25.22 2.40
C ALA A 264 1.75 24.29 1.90
N GLU A 265 1.50 23.15 2.54
CA GLU A 265 0.36 22.28 2.26
C GLU A 265 -0.91 22.83 2.91
N ALA A 266 -0.82 23.29 4.17
CA ALA A 266 -1.89 23.97 4.90
C ALA A 266 -2.33 25.27 4.18
N LEU A 267 -1.36 26.03 3.66
CA LEU A 267 -1.58 27.23 2.84
C LEU A 267 -1.90 26.92 1.36
N ARG A 268 -2.01 25.65 0.95
CA ARG A 268 -2.23 25.18 -0.44
C ARG A 268 -1.19 25.67 -1.47
N VAL A 269 -0.08 26.27 -1.05
CA VAL A 269 1.00 26.81 -1.90
C VAL A 269 1.66 25.72 -2.74
N LEU A 270 1.87 24.52 -2.17
CA LEU A 270 2.39 23.38 -2.93
C LEU A 270 1.41 22.87 -4.00
N ARG A 271 0.10 23.05 -3.79
CA ARG A 271 -0.92 22.72 -4.81
C ARG A 271 -0.84 23.69 -5.99
N LEU A 272 -0.55 24.96 -5.73
CA LEU A 272 -0.33 25.99 -6.75
C LEU A 272 0.95 25.72 -7.53
N ALA A 273 2.07 25.43 -6.84
CA ALA A 273 3.35 25.13 -7.47
C ALA A 273 3.30 23.85 -8.34
N ARG A 274 2.64 22.78 -7.88
CA ARG A 274 2.45 21.57 -8.69
C ARG A 274 1.52 21.80 -9.89
N ARG A 275 0.45 22.61 -9.74
CA ARG A 275 -0.43 23.01 -10.86
C ARG A 275 0.31 23.85 -11.90
N LEU A 276 1.13 24.80 -11.46
CA LEU A 276 1.95 25.62 -12.35
C LEU A 276 2.98 24.75 -13.07
N ARG A 277 3.66 23.83 -12.38
CA ARG A 277 4.61 22.89 -13.01
C ARG A 277 3.96 21.99 -14.05
N ALA A 278 2.75 21.48 -13.79
CA ALA A 278 1.97 20.71 -14.78
C ALA A 278 1.47 21.57 -15.96
N LYS A 279 1.23 22.87 -15.75
CA LYS A 279 0.81 23.82 -16.79
C LYS A 279 1.98 24.24 -17.68
N PHE A 280 3.17 24.48 -17.11
CA PHE A 280 4.39 24.77 -17.87
C PHE A 280 4.86 23.58 -18.71
N TRP A 281 4.63 22.34 -18.24
CA TRP A 281 4.91 21.14 -19.04
C TRP A 281 3.98 20.94 -20.25
N ARG A 282 2.76 21.51 -20.23
CA ARG A 282 1.85 21.49 -21.40
C ARG A 282 2.21 22.51 -22.47
N VAL A 283 2.91 23.59 -22.10
CA VAL A 283 3.26 24.68 -23.04
C VAL A 283 4.63 24.44 -23.69
N GLY A 284 5.53 23.67 -23.04
CA GLY A 284 6.85 23.35 -23.60
C GLY A 284 6.91 22.19 -24.60
N GLY A 285 5.78 21.55 -24.91
CA GLY A 285 5.71 20.38 -25.80
C GLY A 285 5.45 20.68 -27.28
N GLU A 286 5.23 21.94 -27.65
CA GLU A 286 4.90 22.35 -29.03
C GLU A 286 6.07 22.97 -29.82
N SER A 287 7.31 22.94 -29.32
CA SER A 287 8.46 23.39 -30.10
C SER A 287 9.54 22.31 -30.22
N THR A 288 9.35 21.41 -31.18
CA THR A 288 10.40 21.00 -32.13
C THR A 288 9.75 20.22 -33.25
N LYS A 289 9.85 20.79 -34.45
CA LYS A 289 9.55 20.17 -35.74
C LYS A 289 10.43 18.95 -35.98
#